data_AF-A0A951CAA1-F1
#
_entry.id   AF-A0A951CAA1-F1
#
_cell.length_a   1.000
_cell.length_b   1.000
_cell.length_c   1.000
_cell.angle_alpha   90.00
_cell.angle_beta   90.00
_cell.angle_gamma   90.00
#
_symmetry.space_group_name_H-M   'P 1'
#
loop_
_entity.id
_entity.type
_entity.pdbx_description
1 polymer ?
#
loop_
_entity_poly.entity_id
_entity_poly.type
_entity_poly.pdbx_seq_one_letter_code
_entity_poly.pdbx_strand_id
1 'polypeptide(L)'
;MSLRPVKRLIKSKPTLEGAGVHLRRAFGFGNTTDFDPFLLLDDFRNDVPQDYLAGFPWHPHRGIETITYVLAGTVEHGDSMGNHGAIAAGDVQWMTAGRGIIHQEM
;
A
#
# COMPACT_ATOMS: atom_id res chain seq x y z
N MET A 1 -30.18 -9.96 -10.10
CA MET A 1 -29.13 -9.27 -9.31
C MET A 1 -29.70 -7.96 -8.81
N SER A 2 -29.52 -7.62 -7.53
CA SER A 2 -29.88 -6.31 -7.00
C SER A 2 -28.75 -5.32 -7.31
N LEU A 3 -29.09 -4.14 -7.83
CA LEU A 3 -28.12 -3.07 -8.07
C LEU A 3 -27.70 -2.46 -6.73
N ARG A 4 -26.38 -2.37 -6.49
CA ARG A 4 -25.84 -1.69 -5.30
C ARG A 4 -25.59 -0.22 -5.64
N PRO A 5 -26.35 0.73 -5.09
CA PRO A 5 -26.12 2.15 -5.37
C PRO A 5 -24.85 2.65 -4.68
N VAL A 6 -24.21 3.64 -5.29
CA VAL A 6 -23.10 4.38 -4.65
C VAL A 6 -23.67 5.21 -3.51
N LYS A 7 -23.24 4.91 -2.27
CA LYS A 7 -23.68 5.65 -1.07
C LYS A 7 -22.92 6.95 -0.87
N ARG A 8 -21.64 6.98 -1.22
CA ARG A 8 -20.73 8.10 -0.96
C ARG A 8 -19.58 8.10 -1.96
N LEU A 9 -19.21 9.29 -2.44
CA LEU A 9 -18.01 9.53 -3.23
C LEU A 9 -16.98 10.23 -2.35
N ILE A 10 -15.76 9.69 -2.31
CA ILE A 10 -14.66 10.22 -1.49
C ILE A 10 -13.50 10.49 -2.43
N LYS A 11 -12.98 11.71 -2.40
CA LYS A 11 -11.79 12.07 -3.16
C LYS A 11 -10.56 11.71 -2.34
N SER A 12 -9.61 11.01 -2.95
CA SER A 12 -8.35 10.69 -2.31
C SER A 12 -7.53 11.96 -2.02
N LYS A 13 -6.78 11.94 -0.92
CA LYS A 13 -5.97 13.07 -0.44
C LYS A 13 -4.50 12.84 -0.77
N PRO A 14 -3.76 13.85 -1.26
CA PRO A 14 -2.30 13.78 -1.33
C PRO A 14 -1.70 13.48 0.05
N THR A 15 -0.70 12.62 0.13
CA THR A 15 -0.06 12.20 1.37
C THR A 15 1.41 11.87 1.11
N LEU A 16 2.26 12.12 2.11
CA LEU A 16 3.67 11.74 2.12
C LEU A 16 3.85 10.55 3.08
N GLU A 17 4.54 9.52 2.63
CA GLU A 17 4.87 8.32 3.42
C GLU A 17 6.31 7.87 3.16
N GLY A 18 6.77 6.83 3.87
CA GLY A 18 8.10 6.25 3.65
C GLY A 18 9.21 7.29 3.75
N ALA A 19 10.13 7.27 2.79
CA ALA A 19 11.23 8.23 2.70
C ALA A 19 10.88 9.49 1.85
N GLY A 20 9.66 10.01 2.00
CA GLY A 20 9.18 11.19 1.24
C GLY A 20 8.40 10.85 -0.03
N VAL A 21 7.86 9.63 -0.08
CA VAL A 21 7.06 9.12 -1.18
C VAL A 21 5.74 9.88 -1.27
N HIS A 22 5.44 10.43 -2.45
CA HIS A 22 4.16 11.07 -2.74
C HIS A 22 3.14 10.05 -3.23
N LEU A 23 1.99 9.99 -2.55
CA LEU A 23 0.88 9.10 -2.92
C LEU A 23 -0.48 9.75 -2.70
N ARG A 24 -1.55 9.05 -3.06
CA ARG A 24 -2.92 9.47 -2.77
C ARG A 24 -3.64 8.46 -1.87
N ARG A 25 -4.01 8.88 -0.66
CA ARG A 25 -4.79 8.07 0.28
C ARG A 25 -6.28 8.17 0.01
N ALA A 26 -6.92 7.05 -0.33
CA ALA A 26 -8.36 6.97 -0.56
C ALA A 26 -9.13 6.90 0.78
N PHE A 27 -8.70 5.99 1.65
CA PHE A 27 -9.16 5.88 3.03
C PHE A 27 -8.03 5.32 3.90
N GLY A 28 -8.14 5.54 5.21
CA GLY A 28 -7.18 5.08 6.20
C GLY A 28 -7.04 6.08 7.33
N PHE A 29 -6.66 5.59 8.51
CA PHE A 29 -6.62 6.33 9.78
C PHE A 29 -7.99 6.92 10.20
N GLY A 30 -8.27 6.96 11.50
CA GLY A 30 -9.55 7.48 12.02
C GLY A 30 -10.71 6.47 11.96
N ASN A 31 -11.91 6.91 11.56
CA ASN A 31 -13.10 6.06 11.55
C ASN A 31 -13.10 5.13 10.33
N THR A 32 -12.87 3.84 10.57
CA THR A 32 -12.83 2.77 9.56
C THR A 32 -14.12 1.96 9.44
N THR A 33 -15.19 2.31 10.16
CA THR A 33 -16.43 1.51 10.21
C THR A 33 -17.05 1.25 8.85
N ASP A 34 -16.97 2.23 7.93
CA ASP A 34 -17.49 2.08 6.56
C ASP A 34 -16.65 1.13 5.69
N PHE A 35 -15.41 0.83 6.11
CA PHE A 35 -14.41 0.10 5.32
C PHE A 35 -13.98 -1.22 5.96
N ASP A 36 -14.36 -1.52 7.20
CA ASP A 36 -14.11 -2.81 7.86
C ASP A 36 -14.40 -3.99 6.89
N PRO A 37 -13.42 -4.86 6.58
CA PRO A 37 -12.11 -5.08 7.24
C PRO A 37 -10.91 -4.33 6.66
N PHE A 38 -11.09 -3.46 5.67
CA PHE A 38 -10.02 -2.70 5.06
C PHE A 38 -9.60 -1.51 5.92
N LEU A 39 -8.31 -1.46 6.26
CA LEU A 39 -7.76 -0.44 7.17
C LEU A 39 -7.23 0.79 6.43
N LEU A 40 -6.69 0.61 5.23
CA LEU A 40 -6.02 1.65 4.46
C LEU A 40 -5.99 1.27 2.96
N LEU A 41 -6.10 2.28 2.10
CA LEU A 41 -5.88 2.15 0.66
C LEU A 41 -5.16 3.38 0.13
N ASP A 42 -3.95 3.15 -0.38
CA ASP A 42 -3.11 4.15 -1.02
C ASP A 42 -2.93 3.82 -2.50
N ASP A 43 -3.04 4.85 -3.34
CA ASP A 43 -2.69 4.81 -4.77
C ASP A 43 -1.33 5.48 -4.95
N PHE A 44 -0.32 4.66 -5.13
CA PHE A 44 1.06 5.05 -5.32
C PHE A 44 1.36 5.11 -6.83
N ARG A 45 1.22 6.31 -7.40
CA ARG A 45 1.54 6.60 -8.80
C ARG A 45 2.24 7.94 -8.88
N ASN A 46 3.31 7.99 -9.66
CA ASN A 46 3.95 9.25 -9.97
C ASN A 46 4.78 9.11 -11.26
N ASP A 47 4.82 10.18 -12.05
CA ASP A 47 5.62 10.28 -13.27
C ASP A 47 6.97 10.98 -13.01
N VAL A 48 7.17 11.49 -11.79
CA VAL A 48 8.35 12.23 -11.36
C VAL A 48 9.19 11.35 -10.43
N PRO A 49 10.36 10.82 -10.87
CA PRO A 49 11.15 9.85 -10.09
C PRO A 49 11.50 10.29 -8.67
N GLN A 50 11.85 11.55 -8.46
CA GLN A 50 12.23 12.08 -7.14
C GLN A 50 11.12 11.98 -6.08
N ASP A 51 9.86 11.85 -6.51
CA ASP A 51 8.72 11.78 -5.62
C ASP A 51 8.44 10.34 -5.14
N TYR A 52 9.14 9.34 -5.67
CA TYR A 52 8.87 7.92 -5.39
C TYR A 52 10.10 7.05 -5.19
N LEU A 53 11.25 7.38 -5.80
CA LEU A 53 12.46 6.56 -5.83
C LEU A 53 13.04 6.22 -4.44
N ALA A 54 12.77 7.04 -3.43
CA ALA A 54 13.25 6.79 -2.08
C ALA A 54 12.49 5.62 -1.39
N GLY A 55 11.32 5.24 -1.92
CA GLY A 55 10.55 4.09 -1.49
C GLY A 55 10.11 4.13 -0.01
N PHE A 56 9.89 2.94 0.50
CA PHE A 56 9.53 2.66 1.88
C PHE A 56 10.65 1.82 2.51
N PRO A 57 11.63 2.48 3.16
CA PRO A 57 12.70 1.77 3.86
C PRO A 57 12.16 0.84 4.94
N TRP A 58 13.03 0.01 5.52
CA TRP A 58 12.69 -0.94 6.58
C TRP A 58 11.73 -0.38 7.64
N HIS A 59 10.52 -0.93 7.69
CA HIS A 59 9.45 -0.53 8.61
C HIS A 59 8.64 -1.74 9.10
N PRO A 60 8.00 -1.67 10.29
CA PRO A 60 7.30 -2.79 10.88
C PRO A 60 5.80 -2.83 10.53
N HIS A 61 5.24 -4.04 10.45
CA HIS A 61 3.80 -4.29 10.52
C HIS A 61 3.48 -5.40 11.53
N ARG A 62 2.29 -5.34 12.15
CA ARG A 62 1.76 -6.36 13.08
C ARG A 62 0.24 -6.36 13.03
N GLY A 63 -0.37 -7.54 13.05
CA GLY A 63 -1.81 -7.72 13.20
C GLY A 63 -2.63 -7.40 11.95
N ILE A 64 -1.96 -7.19 10.81
CA ILE A 64 -2.57 -6.83 9.54
C ILE A 64 -2.00 -7.68 8.41
N GLU A 65 -2.62 -7.56 7.25
CA GLU A 65 -2.05 -8.00 5.97
C GLU A 65 -1.87 -6.79 5.07
N THR A 66 -0.83 -6.79 4.26
CA THR A 66 -0.63 -5.81 3.19
C THR A 66 -0.80 -6.50 1.85
N ILE A 67 -1.48 -5.83 0.92
CA ILE A 67 -1.67 -6.32 -0.44
C ILE A 67 -1.17 -5.24 -1.39
N THR A 68 -0.06 -5.53 -2.07
CA THR A 68 0.56 -4.65 -3.06
C THR A 68 0.22 -5.20 -4.45
N TYR A 69 -0.43 -4.37 -5.27
CA TYR A 69 -0.73 -4.68 -6.68
C TYR A 69 -0.12 -3.62 -7.57
N VAL A 70 0.77 -4.04 -8.47
CA VAL A 70 1.55 -3.11 -9.30
C VAL A 70 0.86 -2.93 -10.65
N LEU A 71 0.42 -1.70 -10.94
CA LEU A 71 -0.21 -1.37 -12.22
C LEU A 71 0.80 -1.16 -13.35
N ALA A 72 1.96 -0.57 -13.03
CA ALA A 72 3.05 -0.29 -13.95
C ALA A 72 4.37 -0.16 -13.16
N GLY A 73 5.49 -0.40 -13.82
CA GLY A 73 6.81 -0.38 -13.18
C GLY A 73 7.11 -1.66 -12.41
N THR A 74 7.98 -1.56 -11.40
CA THR A 74 8.41 -2.67 -10.56
C THR A 74 8.73 -2.14 -9.17
N VAL A 75 8.42 -2.92 -8.13
CA VAL A 75 8.77 -2.63 -6.73
C VAL A 75 9.66 -3.75 -6.22
N GLU A 76 10.81 -3.42 -5.66
CA GLU A 76 11.65 -4.39 -4.97
C GLU A 76 11.19 -4.53 -3.52
N HIS A 77 11.06 -5.77 -3.05
CA HIS A 77 10.67 -6.08 -1.69
C HIS A 77 11.75 -6.91 -0.98
N GLY A 78 11.91 -6.67 0.32
CA GLY A 78 12.68 -7.54 1.22
C GLY A 78 12.10 -7.54 2.63
N ASP A 79 12.15 -8.69 3.31
CA ASP A 79 11.61 -8.84 4.67
C ASP A 79 12.58 -9.46 5.69
N SER A 80 12.21 -9.36 6.97
CA SER A 80 12.97 -9.88 8.11
C SER A 80 13.03 -11.41 8.19
N MET A 81 12.30 -12.14 7.35
CA MET A 81 12.38 -13.60 7.23
C MET A 81 13.37 -14.04 6.14
N GLY A 82 13.96 -13.08 5.42
CA GLY A 82 14.92 -13.32 4.35
C GLY A 82 14.27 -13.44 2.97
N ASN A 83 12.95 -13.25 2.85
CA ASN A 83 12.30 -13.21 1.55
C ASN A 83 12.68 -11.92 0.83
N HIS A 84 12.86 -12.02 -0.48
CA HIS A 84 13.09 -10.88 -1.35
C HIS A 84 12.56 -11.20 -2.74
N GLY A 85 12.20 -10.16 -3.49
CA GLY A 85 11.72 -10.31 -4.85
C GLY A 85 11.34 -8.98 -5.47
N ALA A 86 11.13 -9.00 -6.78
CA ALA A 86 10.59 -7.88 -7.53
C ALA A 86 9.12 -8.17 -7.85
N ILE A 87 8.24 -7.20 -7.61
CA ILE A 87 6.81 -7.24 -7.92
C ILE A 87 6.62 -6.38 -9.18
N ALA A 88 6.39 -7.00 -10.34
CA ALA A 88 6.28 -6.31 -11.61
C ALA A 88 4.82 -5.98 -11.97
N ALA A 89 4.62 -5.24 -13.06
CA ALA A 89 3.29 -4.88 -13.54
C ALA A 89 2.38 -6.12 -13.74
N GLY A 90 1.23 -6.13 -13.05
CA GLY A 90 0.27 -7.23 -13.03
C GLY A 90 0.47 -8.22 -11.88
N ASP A 91 1.60 -8.14 -11.16
CA ASP A 91 1.87 -9.01 -10.01
C ASP A 91 1.15 -8.53 -8.75
N VAL A 92 0.91 -9.47 -7.85
CA VAL A 92 0.37 -9.24 -6.51
C VAL A 92 1.33 -9.81 -5.48
N GLN A 93 1.66 -9.01 -4.46
CA GLN A 93 2.18 -9.51 -3.20
C GLN A 93 1.10 -9.43 -2.13
N TRP A 94 0.83 -10.55 -1.46
CA TRP A 94 -0.03 -10.60 -0.27
C TRP A 94 0.82 -11.05 0.91
N MET A 95 1.10 -10.12 1.83
CA MET A 95 1.96 -10.36 2.98
C MET A 95 1.13 -10.39 4.27
N THR A 96 1.10 -11.54 4.95
CA THR A 96 0.49 -11.69 6.26
C THR A 96 1.51 -11.37 7.36
N ALA A 97 1.44 -10.19 7.97
CA ALA A 97 2.40 -9.79 9.01
C ALA A 97 2.23 -10.56 10.32
N GLY A 98 1.00 -10.97 10.65
CA GLY A 98 0.69 -11.75 11.86
C GLY A 98 1.28 -11.13 13.14
N ARG A 99 2.16 -11.87 13.82
CA ARG A 99 2.82 -11.41 15.06
C ARG A 99 3.83 -10.28 14.86
N GLY A 100 4.29 -10.06 13.64
CA GLY A 100 5.25 -9.02 13.31
C GLY A 100 6.11 -9.38 12.12
N ILE A 101 6.33 -8.41 11.24
CA ILE A 101 7.33 -8.44 10.16
C ILE A 101 7.98 -7.05 10.07
N ILE A 102 9.27 -7.01 9.74
CA ILE A 102 9.93 -5.77 9.30
C ILE A 102 10.24 -5.98 7.83
N HIS A 103 9.87 -5.04 6.98
CA HIS A 103 10.06 -5.15 5.52
C HIS A 103 10.35 -3.78 4.90
N GLN A 104 10.82 -3.80 3.65
CA GLN A 104 11.01 -2.62 2.82
C GLN A 104 10.42 -2.85 1.43
N GLU A 105 10.00 -1.76 0.78
CA GLU A 105 9.43 -1.73 -0.57
C GLU A 105 10.06 -0.55 -1.32
N MET A 106 10.87 -0.82 -2.34
CA MET A 106 11.72 0.17 -3.03
C MET A 106 11.35 0.33 -4.50
#